data_AF-A0A2V5R7G2-F1
#
_entry.id   AF-A0A2V5R7G2-F1
#
_cell.length_a   1.000
_cell.length_b   1.000
_cell.length_c   1.000
_cell.angle_alpha   90.00
_cell.angle_beta   90.00
_cell.angle_gamma   90.00
#
_symmetry.space_group_name_H-M   'P 1'
#
loop_
_entity.id
_entity.type
_entity.pdbx_description
1 polymer ?
#
loop_
_entity_poly.entity_id
_entity_poly.type
_entity_poly.pdbx_seq_one_letter_code
_entity_poly.pdbx_strand_id
1 'polypeptide(L)'
;MLRAIIYLIAVASKITSATAASADWDRTVLPRPSQPFQGVANRTLEGSKASFTEPVKAPPGAPNILLVLIDDAGFGNPSTFGGPVATPTLDKL
;
A
#
# COMPACT_ATOMS: atom_id res chain seq x y z
N MET A 1 -39.16 -18.26 -31.60
CA MET A 1 -38.63 -17.06 -30.92
C MET A 1 -38.03 -17.33 -29.53
N LEU A 2 -37.70 -18.60 -29.17
CA LEU A 2 -37.22 -18.98 -27.83
C LEU A 2 -35.74 -19.42 -27.78
N ARG A 3 -35.02 -19.38 -28.91
CA ARG A 3 -33.60 -19.78 -29.00
C ARG A 3 -32.61 -18.63 -28.79
N ALA A 4 -33.07 -17.37 -28.82
CA ALA A 4 -32.22 -16.18 -28.68
C ALA A 4 -31.89 -15.83 -27.22
N ILE A 5 -32.67 -16.32 -26.26
CA ILE A 5 -32.52 -15.98 -24.83
C ILE A 5 -31.40 -16.81 -24.18
N ILE A 6 -31.11 -18.02 -24.70
CA ILE A 6 -30.09 -18.91 -24.13
C ILE A 6 -28.66 -18.43 -24.46
N TYR A 7 -28.46 -17.71 -25.57
CA TYR A 7 -27.15 -17.14 -25.91
C TYR A 7 -26.76 -15.93 -25.04
N LEU A 8 -27.72 -15.31 -24.34
CA LEU A 8 -27.47 -14.12 -23.53
C LEU A 8 -26.86 -14.44 -22.16
N ILE A 9 -26.76 -15.72 -21.78
CA ILE A 9 -26.17 -16.15 -20.49
C ILE A 9 -24.69 -16.57 -20.66
N ALA A 10 -24.15 -16.57 -21.87
CA ALA A 10 -22.77 -16.98 -22.14
C ALA A 10 -21.71 -15.88 -21.93
N VAL A 11 -22.08 -14.69 -21.47
CA VAL A 11 -21.15 -13.58 -21.19
C VAL A 11 -21.23 -13.18 -19.71
N ALA A 12 -21.23 -14.17 -18.82
CA ALA A 12 -20.88 -13.93 -17.42
C ALA A 12 -19.36 -13.72 -17.34
N SER A 13 -18.98 -12.46 -17.36
CA SER A 13 -17.67 -11.89 -17.06
C SER A 13 -16.71 -12.85 -16.36
N LYS A 14 -15.67 -13.31 -17.08
CA LYS A 14 -14.40 -13.59 -16.42
C LYS A 14 -13.87 -12.25 -15.92
N ILE A 15 -14.28 -11.87 -14.71
CA ILE A 15 -13.59 -10.84 -13.93
C ILE A 15 -12.24 -11.48 -13.61
N THR A 16 -11.27 -11.28 -14.49
CA THR A 16 -9.87 -11.53 -14.18
C THR A 16 -9.52 -10.53 -13.09
N SER A 17 -9.69 -10.92 -11.82
CA SER A 17 -9.06 -10.20 -10.73
C SER A 17 -7.58 -10.20 -11.02
N ALA A 18 -7.06 -9.05 -11.40
CA ALA A 18 -5.63 -8.82 -11.45
C ALA A 18 -5.13 -8.89 -9.99
N THR A 19 -4.76 -10.09 -9.56
CA THR A 19 -3.95 -10.28 -8.37
C THR A 19 -2.61 -9.61 -8.67
N ALA A 20 -2.45 -8.38 -8.20
CA ALA A 20 -1.13 -7.76 -8.12
C ALA A 20 -0.26 -8.70 -7.30
N ALA A 21 0.62 -9.44 -7.97
CA ALA A 21 1.57 -10.31 -7.31
C ALA A 21 2.45 -9.43 -6.43
N SER A 22 2.22 -9.46 -5.11
CA SER A 22 3.24 -9.02 -4.18
C SER A 22 4.41 -9.97 -4.39
N ALA A 23 5.53 -9.47 -4.93
CA ALA A 23 6.78 -10.22 -4.89
C ALA A 23 6.96 -10.70 -3.45
N ASP A 24 7.08 -12.01 -3.26
CA ASP A 24 7.29 -12.60 -1.93
C ASP A 24 8.72 -12.24 -1.52
N TRP A 25 8.84 -11.27 -0.61
CA TRP A 25 10.13 -10.81 -0.10
C TRP A 25 10.11 -10.98 1.42
N ASP A 26 11.27 -11.27 2.01
CA ASP A 26 11.39 -11.47 3.45
C ASP A 26 11.08 -10.19 4.23
N ARG A 27 9.88 -10.13 4.81
CA ARG A 27 9.35 -8.95 5.51
C ARG A 27 9.98 -8.71 6.89
N THR A 28 10.94 -9.54 7.31
CA THR A 28 11.69 -9.37 8.56
C THR A 28 12.92 -8.48 8.39
N VAL A 29 13.36 -8.24 7.15
CA VAL A 29 14.54 -7.43 6.84
C VAL A 29 14.12 -6.14 6.15
N LEU A 30 14.34 -5.01 6.80
CA LEU A 30 14.05 -3.69 6.25
C LEU A 30 15.36 -2.91 5.96
N PRO A 31 15.38 -2.03 4.94
CA PRO A 31 14.28 -1.71 4.02
C PRO A 31 14.07 -2.79 2.96
N ARG A 32 12.92 -2.76 2.26
CA ARG A 32 12.66 -3.65 1.13
C ARG A 32 13.79 -3.53 0.10
N PRO A 33 14.28 -4.65 -0.47
CA PRO A 33 15.21 -4.61 -1.59
C PRO A 33 14.71 -3.77 -2.76
N SER A 34 15.60 -2.97 -3.34
CA SER A 34 15.28 -2.17 -4.52
C SER A 34 14.82 -3.07 -5.67
N GLN A 35 13.77 -2.63 -6.37
CA GLN A 35 13.27 -3.31 -7.55
C GLN A 35 14.00 -2.75 -8.79
N PRO A 36 14.42 -3.59 -9.76
CA PRO A 36 14.94 -3.11 -11.03
C PRO A 36 13.92 -2.20 -11.73
N PHE A 37 14.41 -1.14 -12.39
CA PHE A 37 13.56 -0.29 -13.21
C PHE A 37 13.05 -1.07 -14.42
N GLN A 38 11.73 -1.17 -14.59
CA GLN A 38 11.08 -1.90 -15.69
C GLN A 38 10.59 -0.97 -16.82
N GLY A 39 10.95 0.31 -16.75
CA GLY A 39 10.50 1.31 -17.70
C GLY A 39 11.47 1.45 -18.88
N VAL A 40 11.24 2.48 -19.68
CA VAL A 40 12.10 2.88 -20.80
C VAL A 40 12.45 4.34 -20.61
N ALA A 41 13.73 4.65 -20.46
CA ALA A 41 14.22 6.03 -20.39
C ALA A 41 14.90 6.38 -21.72
N ASN A 42 14.22 7.14 -22.57
CA ASN A 42 14.78 7.67 -23.82
C ASN A 42 15.35 9.08 -23.62
N ARG A 43 16.04 9.58 -24.66
CA ARG A 43 16.58 10.95 -24.69
C ARG A 43 15.50 12.03 -24.57
N THR A 44 14.29 11.76 -25.07
CA THR A 44 13.11 12.63 -24.93
C THR A 44 11.96 11.86 -24.28
N LEU A 45 10.91 12.58 -23.87
CA LEU A 45 9.70 11.94 -23.32
C LEU A 45 9.02 11.02 -24.34
N GLU A 46 9.17 11.32 -25.63
CA GLU A 46 8.60 10.50 -26.69
C GLU A 46 9.19 9.08 -26.67
N GLY A 47 8.30 8.09 -26.58
CA GLY A 47 8.66 6.68 -26.44
C GLY A 47 9.19 6.25 -25.07
N SER A 48 9.39 7.18 -24.12
CA SER A 48 9.73 6.83 -22.74
C SER A 48 8.54 6.19 -22.03
N LYS A 49 8.80 5.25 -21.12
CA LYS A 49 7.78 4.58 -20.29
C LYS A 49 8.20 4.65 -18.84
N ALA A 50 7.35 5.27 -18.02
CA ALA A 50 7.55 5.28 -16.58
C ALA A 50 7.36 3.87 -16.01
N SER A 51 8.13 3.57 -14.96
CA SER A 51 7.98 2.35 -14.15
C SER A 51 8.04 2.77 -12.70
N PHE A 52 6.87 2.95 -12.11
CA PHE A 52 6.75 3.27 -10.70
C PHE A 52 6.78 1.97 -9.87
N THR A 53 7.32 2.05 -8.67
CA THR A 53 7.29 0.90 -7.75
C THR A 53 5.88 0.73 -7.24
N GLU A 54 5.36 -0.50 -7.33
CA GLU A 54 4.03 -0.81 -6.81
C GLU A 54 3.96 -0.62 -5.28
N PRO A 55 2.92 0.05 -4.77
CA PRO A 55 2.69 0.17 -3.33
C PRO A 55 2.59 -1.18 -2.65
N VAL A 56 3.05 -1.25 -1.40
CA VAL A 56 2.92 -2.45 -0.56
C VAL A 56 1.45 -2.67 -0.23
N LYS A 57 0.94 -3.86 -0.52
CA LYS A 57 -0.37 -4.30 -0.02
C LYS A 57 -0.18 -5.15 1.23
N ALA A 58 -1.10 -4.98 2.18
CA ALA A 58 -1.19 -5.85 3.34
C ALA A 58 -1.70 -7.24 2.89
N PRO A 59 -1.18 -8.35 3.45
CA PRO A 59 -1.68 -9.67 3.14
C PRO A 59 -3.11 -9.86 3.69
N PRO A 60 -3.88 -10.82 3.15
CA PRO A 60 -5.18 -11.17 3.68
C PRO A 60 -5.12 -11.49 5.17
N GLY A 61 -6.07 -10.93 5.94
CA GLY A 61 -6.14 -11.15 7.40
C GLY A 61 -5.14 -10.35 8.24
N ALA A 62 -4.30 -9.50 7.64
CA ALA A 62 -3.47 -8.57 8.41
C ALA A 62 -4.34 -7.58 9.23
N PRO A 63 -3.90 -7.19 10.44
CA PRO A 63 -4.62 -6.19 11.23
C PRO A 63 -4.54 -4.81 10.58
N ASN A 64 -5.54 -3.96 10.87
CA ASN A 64 -5.44 -2.54 10.59
C ASN A 64 -4.48 -1.90 11.60
N ILE A 65 -3.46 -1.20 11.12
CA ILE A 65 -2.47 -0.52 11.96
C ILE A 65 -2.65 0.99 11.75
N LEU A 66 -2.80 1.74 12.85
CA LEU A 66 -2.68 3.19 12.86
C LEU A 66 -1.31 3.56 13.43
N LEU A 67 -0.41 4.05 12.57
CA LEU A 67 0.90 4.57 12.98
C LEU A 67 0.87 6.09 12.94
N VAL A 68 1.04 6.72 14.10
CA VAL A 68 1.15 8.18 14.23
C VAL A 68 2.62 8.52 14.48
N LEU A 69 3.27 9.13 13.48
CA LEU A 69 4.62 9.66 13.60
C LEU A 69 4.51 11.15 13.88
N ILE A 70 5.04 11.57 15.03
CA ILE A 70 5.07 12.99 15.41
C ILE A 70 6.48 13.51 15.16
N ASP A 71 6.56 14.54 14.33
CA ASP A 71 7.82 15.24 14.07
C ASP A 71 8.10 16.26 15.18
N ASP A 72 9.38 16.50 15.47
CA ASP A 72 9.88 17.48 16.45
C ASP A 72 9.34 17.38 17.90
N ALA A 73 8.57 16.33 18.22
CA ALA A 73 8.14 16.04 19.59
C ALA A 73 9.01 14.95 20.20
N GLY A 74 9.83 15.33 21.18
CA GLY A 74 10.61 14.40 21.99
C GLY A 74 9.90 13.98 23.28
N PHE A 75 10.47 12.99 23.97
CA PHE A 75 9.95 12.51 25.26
C PHE A 75 9.91 13.59 26.36
N GLY A 76 10.69 14.66 26.25
CA GLY A 76 10.69 15.76 27.23
C GLY A 76 9.47 16.69 27.15
N ASN A 77 8.62 16.53 26.13
CA ASN A 77 7.48 17.40 25.91
C ASN A 77 6.26 17.01 26.76
N PRO A 78 5.69 15.79 26.63
CA PRO A 78 4.41 15.45 27.26
C PRO A 78 4.55 15.17 28.76
N SER A 79 3.50 15.53 29.51
CA SER A 79 3.37 15.30 30.96
C SER A 79 3.51 13.84 31.35
N THR A 80 3.10 12.92 30.48
CA THR A 80 3.17 11.46 30.71
C THR A 80 4.59 10.97 30.98
N PHE A 81 5.60 11.68 30.46
CA PHE A 81 7.03 11.39 30.68
C PHE A 81 7.73 12.43 31.58
N GLY A 82 6.96 13.27 32.29
CA GLY A 82 7.47 14.33 33.17
C GLY A 82 7.75 15.67 32.49
N GLY A 83 7.34 15.83 31.23
CA GLY A 83 7.44 17.08 30.49
C GLY A 83 6.37 18.11 30.89
N PRO A 84 6.51 19.38 30.47
CA PRO A 84 5.61 20.45 30.87
C PRO A 84 4.30 20.53 30.06
N VAL A 85 4.20 19.82 28.92
CA VAL A 85 3.04 19.93 28.01
C VAL A 85 1.95 18.95 28.45
N ALA A 86 0.80 19.47 28.85
CA ALA A 86 -0.35 18.64 29.20
C ALA A 86 -0.92 17.91 27.97
N THR A 87 -0.88 16.57 28.00
CA THR A 87 -1.40 15.70 26.94
C THR A 87 -2.45 14.72 27.49
N PRO A 88 -3.63 15.20 27.93
CA PRO A 88 -4.58 14.43 28.72
C PRO A 88 -5.18 13.21 28.02
N THR A 89 -5.14 13.16 26.68
CA THR A 89 -5.52 11.96 25.92
C THR A 89 -4.41 10.90 25.99
N LEU A 90 -3.15 11.30 25.79
CA LEU A 90 -2.00 10.40 25.90
C LEU A 90 -1.83 9.88 27.34
N ASP A 91 -2.14 10.69 28.35
CA ASP A 91 -2.08 10.29 29.76
C ASP A 91 -3.08 9.16 30.13
N LYS A 92 -4.09 8.90 29.28
CA LYS A 92 -5.12 7.87 29.51
C LYS A 92 -4.90 6.60 28.70
N LEU A 93 -3.99 6.61 27.73
CA LEU A 93 -3.66 5.46 26.88
C LEU A 93 -2.74 4.50 27.64
#